data_AF-A0A2W2MT36-F1
#
_entry.id   AF-A0A2W2MT36-F1
#
_cell.length_a   1.000
_cell.length_b   1.000
_cell.length_c   1.000
_cell.angle_alpha   90.00
_cell.angle_beta   90.00
_cell.angle_gamma   90.00
#
_symmetry.space_group_name_H-M   'P 1'
#
loop_
_entity.id
_entity.type
_entity.pdbx_description
1 polymer ?
#
loop_
_entity_poly.entity_id
_entity_poly.type
_entity_poly.pdbx_seq_one_letter_code
_entity_poly.pdbx_strand_id
1 'polypeptide(L)'
;MTLPFTPTPTAVCRHHPRLLTAAKAAELRSRAARGESADFDADVWPLIAKEVEAVYYAALLTSHGLDGTAFADRYPAAAPGAEEQALLDEAAVDAADHWDWERVARPYGRREFTGAEDFHSWLLAYLRADVAHAREGNVSGPVKAALDVLRDLRNEIRLVVDHSGIDGASYRDALHGWYTPLNAFLSIGPPTPRSNSPRGSP
;
A
#
# COMPACT_ATOMS: atom_id res chain seq x y z
N MET A 1 -2.95 46.31 -7.32
CA MET A 1 -2.13 45.58 -8.32
C MET A 1 -2.07 44.14 -7.83
N THR A 2 -2.98 43.29 -8.31
CA THR A 2 -3.18 41.92 -7.83
C THR A 2 -2.50 40.98 -8.83
N LEU A 3 -1.48 40.24 -8.41
CA LEU A 3 -0.84 39.24 -9.26
C LEU A 3 -1.76 38.01 -9.39
N PRO A 4 -1.94 37.45 -10.59
CA PRO A 4 -2.70 36.22 -10.78
C PRO A 4 -1.93 35.03 -10.20
N PHE A 5 -2.57 34.27 -9.32
CA PHE A 5 -2.11 32.95 -8.90
C PHE A 5 -2.27 31.99 -10.07
N THR A 6 -1.17 31.62 -10.71
CA THR A 6 -1.13 30.52 -11.68
C THR A 6 -0.92 29.21 -10.92
N PRO A 7 -1.91 28.30 -10.86
CA PRO A 7 -1.67 26.97 -10.32
C PRO A 7 -0.68 26.25 -11.25
N THR A 8 0.46 25.83 -10.71
CA THR A 8 1.40 24.96 -11.41
C THR A 8 0.69 23.63 -11.67
N PRO A 9 0.59 23.13 -12.91
CA PRO A 9 0.07 21.80 -13.15
C PRO A 9 1.11 20.79 -12.63
N THR A 10 0.92 20.29 -11.41
CA THR A 10 1.56 19.04 -11.00
C THR A 10 0.95 17.93 -11.84
N ALA A 11 1.58 17.61 -12.96
CA ALA A 11 1.35 16.35 -13.63
C ALA A 11 1.72 15.25 -12.64
N VAL A 12 0.71 14.68 -11.97
CA VAL A 12 0.89 13.49 -11.15
C VAL A 12 1.14 12.35 -12.13
N CYS A 13 2.41 12.09 -12.42
CA CYS A 13 2.79 10.93 -13.21
C CYS A 13 2.39 9.69 -12.41
N ARG A 14 1.47 8.89 -12.95
CA ARG A 14 1.03 7.63 -12.34
C ARG A 14 2.22 6.68 -12.27
N HIS A 15 2.33 5.92 -11.18
CA HIS A 15 3.34 4.86 -11.08
C HIS A 15 3.17 3.83 -12.19
N HIS A 16 4.28 3.41 -12.80
CA HIS A 16 4.29 2.37 -13.83
C HIS A 16 4.65 1.02 -13.19
N PRO A 17 3.72 0.05 -13.16
CA PRO A 17 3.94 -1.24 -12.52
C PRO A 17 5.12 -2.00 -13.13
N ARG A 18 6.01 -2.53 -12.29
CA ARG A 18 7.19 -3.32 -12.67
C ARG A 18 6.97 -4.81 -12.44
N LEU A 19 6.22 -5.19 -11.41
CA LEU A 19 5.96 -6.59 -11.05
C LEU A 19 4.58 -7.02 -11.52
N LEU A 20 3.54 -6.33 -11.06
CA LEU A 20 2.15 -6.59 -11.48
C LEU A 20 1.82 -5.89 -12.80
N THR A 21 2.60 -6.19 -13.85
CA THR A 21 2.40 -5.61 -15.18
C THR A 21 1.12 -6.17 -15.85
N ALA A 22 0.61 -5.46 -16.87
CA ALA A 22 -0.49 -5.98 -17.69
C ALA A 22 -0.15 -7.34 -18.34
N ALA A 23 1.12 -7.57 -18.69
CA ALA A 23 1.58 -8.85 -19.22
C ALA A 23 1.54 -9.95 -18.15
N LYS A 24 2.02 -9.66 -16.94
CA LYS A 24 1.93 -10.60 -15.80
C LYS A 24 0.47 -10.91 -15.45
N ALA A 25 -0.41 -9.91 -15.49
CA ALA A 25 -1.84 -10.12 -15.26
C ALA A 25 -2.47 -11.04 -16.34
N ALA A 26 -2.10 -10.87 -17.60
CA ALA A 26 -2.54 -11.74 -18.69
C ALA A 26 -2.01 -13.17 -18.52
N GLU A 27 -0.75 -13.35 -18.09
CA GLU A 27 -0.15 -14.64 -17.79
C GLU A 27 -0.93 -15.38 -16.70
N LEU A 28 -1.20 -14.73 -15.56
CA LEU A 28 -1.99 -15.30 -14.46
C LEU A 28 -3.39 -15.73 -14.92
N ARG A 29 -4.06 -14.91 -15.73
CA ARG A 29 -5.36 -15.26 -16.31
C ARG A 29 -5.29 -16.44 -17.29
N SER A 30 -4.22 -16.56 -18.07
CA SER A 30 -4.04 -17.69 -18.99
C SER A 30 -3.86 -19.04 -18.26
N ARG A 31 -3.30 -19.02 -17.04
CA ARG A 31 -3.26 -20.18 -16.14
C ARG A 31 -4.67 -20.54 -15.67
N ALA A 32 -5.44 -19.55 -15.21
CA ALA A 32 -6.82 -19.75 -14.77
C ALA A 32 -7.72 -20.35 -15.86
N ALA A 33 -7.57 -19.89 -17.11
CA ALA A 33 -8.30 -20.45 -18.26
C ALA A 33 -8.00 -21.94 -18.54
N ARG A 34 -6.85 -22.45 -18.05
CA ARG A 34 -6.44 -23.86 -18.15
C ARG A 34 -6.82 -24.68 -16.90
N GLY A 35 -7.57 -24.09 -15.96
CA GLY A 35 -7.98 -24.73 -14.71
C GLY A 35 -7.00 -24.53 -13.54
N GLU A 36 -5.95 -23.73 -13.74
CA GLU A 36 -4.95 -23.38 -12.71
C GLU A 36 -5.20 -21.94 -12.23
N SER A 37 -6.33 -21.71 -11.55
CA SER A 37 -6.63 -20.39 -10.98
C SER A 37 -5.51 -19.92 -10.06
N ALA A 38 -5.19 -18.62 -10.12
CA ALA A 38 -4.19 -18.03 -9.24
C ALA A 38 -4.73 -17.91 -7.81
N ASP A 39 -3.85 -18.05 -6.83
CA ASP A 39 -4.15 -17.72 -5.45
C ASP A 39 -3.72 -16.26 -5.20
N PHE A 40 -4.60 -15.43 -4.62
CA PHE A 40 -4.28 -14.03 -4.37
C PHE A 40 -3.11 -13.86 -3.41
N ASP A 41 -3.05 -14.61 -2.30
CA ASP A 41 -2.00 -14.47 -1.29
C ASP A 41 -0.66 -15.02 -1.78
N ALA A 42 -0.66 -16.05 -2.62
CA ALA A 42 0.55 -16.70 -3.12
C ALA A 42 1.06 -16.14 -4.47
N ASP A 43 0.17 -15.78 -5.40
CA ASP A 43 0.55 -15.36 -6.76
C ASP A 43 0.46 -13.84 -6.96
N VAL A 44 -0.41 -13.12 -6.23
CA VAL A 44 -0.73 -11.70 -6.52
C VAL A 44 -0.17 -10.75 -5.46
N TRP A 45 -0.47 -11.01 -4.19
CA TRP A 45 -0.05 -10.20 -3.06
C TRP A 45 1.47 -10.01 -2.98
N PRO A 46 2.32 -11.04 -3.19
CA PRO A 46 3.76 -10.86 -3.12
C PRO A 46 4.27 -9.86 -4.18
N LEU A 47 3.64 -9.81 -5.35
CA LEU A 47 3.99 -8.84 -6.41
C LEU A 47 3.63 -7.41 -5.99
N ILE A 48 2.46 -7.23 -5.37
CA ILE A 48 2.01 -5.93 -4.86
C ILE A 48 2.93 -5.47 -3.73
N ALA A 49 3.14 -6.34 -2.73
CA ALA A 49 3.89 -6.03 -1.53
C ALA A 49 5.33 -5.61 -1.87
N LYS A 50 6.00 -6.42 -2.69
CA LYS A 50 7.37 -6.20 -3.14
C LYS A 50 7.54 -4.90 -3.92
N GLU A 51 6.56 -4.56 -4.76
CA GLU A 51 6.58 -3.32 -5.55
C GLU A 51 6.41 -2.07 -4.67
N VAL A 52 5.51 -2.14 -3.69
CA VAL A 52 5.31 -1.07 -2.71
C VAL A 52 6.55 -0.87 -1.83
N GLU A 53 7.12 -1.97 -1.32
CA GLU A 53 8.33 -1.95 -0.50
C GLU A 53 9.55 -1.40 -1.26
N ALA A 54 9.73 -1.80 -2.52
CA ALA A 54 10.82 -1.28 -3.35
C ALA A 54 10.76 0.26 -3.49
N VAL A 55 9.56 0.81 -3.68
CA VAL A 55 9.37 2.26 -3.79
C VAL A 55 9.58 2.95 -2.43
N TYR A 56 9.12 2.33 -1.34
CA TYR A 56 9.38 2.82 0.01
C TYR A 56 10.88 2.96 0.27
N TYR A 57 11.65 1.88 0.10
CA TYR A 57 13.08 1.90 0.40
C TYR A 57 13.85 2.82 -0.56
N ALA A 58 13.50 2.86 -1.84
CA ALA A 58 14.11 3.80 -2.78
C ALA A 58 13.88 5.27 -2.38
N ALA A 59 12.66 5.61 -1.95
CA ALA A 59 12.34 6.95 -1.48
C ALA A 59 13.05 7.26 -0.15
N LEU A 60 13.15 6.29 0.76
CA LEU A 60 13.87 6.42 2.03
C LEU A 60 15.35 6.72 1.79
N LEU A 61 16.02 5.92 0.97
CA LEU A 61 17.42 6.13 0.61
C LEU A 61 17.64 7.48 -0.06
N THR A 62 16.74 7.88 -0.97
CA THR A 62 16.78 9.20 -1.61
C THR A 62 16.65 10.33 -0.59
N SER A 63 15.80 10.17 0.43
CA SER A 63 15.64 11.15 1.51
C SER A 63 16.90 11.31 2.38
N HIS A 64 17.73 10.26 2.45
CA HIS A 64 19.04 10.28 3.10
C HIS A 64 20.19 10.74 2.18
N GLY A 65 19.88 11.17 0.96
CA GLY A 65 20.88 11.61 -0.03
C GLY A 65 21.62 10.48 -0.75
N LEU A 66 21.11 9.25 -0.66
CA LEU A 66 21.65 8.07 -1.34
C LEU A 66 20.91 7.82 -2.67
N ASP A 67 21.51 7.03 -3.57
CA ASP A 67 20.87 6.64 -4.82
C ASP A 67 19.88 5.49 -4.59
N GLY A 68 18.60 5.81 -4.48
CA GLY A 68 17.52 4.83 -4.34
C GLY A 68 17.22 4.03 -5.62
N THR A 69 17.71 4.45 -6.79
CA THR A 69 17.35 3.80 -8.07
C THR A 69 17.96 2.41 -8.20
N ALA A 70 19.24 2.25 -7.84
CA ALA A 70 19.91 0.95 -7.82
C ALA A 70 19.23 -0.03 -6.85
N PHE A 71 18.75 0.47 -5.71
CA PHE A 71 17.99 -0.34 -4.75
C PHE A 71 16.64 -0.78 -5.34
N ALA A 72 15.90 0.15 -5.95
CA ALA A 72 14.61 -0.12 -6.60
C ALA A 72 14.71 -1.19 -7.70
N ASP A 73 15.88 -1.33 -8.32
CA ASP A 73 16.13 -2.36 -9.34
C ASP A 73 16.49 -3.73 -8.77
N ARG A 74 17.21 -3.76 -7.65
CA ARG A 74 17.68 -5.00 -7.01
C ARG A 74 16.64 -5.62 -6.10
N TYR A 75 15.96 -4.81 -5.30
CA TYR A 75 15.02 -5.29 -4.27
C TYR A 75 13.92 -6.20 -4.84
N PRO A 76 13.24 -5.85 -5.96
CA PRO A 76 12.20 -6.71 -6.53
C PRO A 76 12.66 -8.11 -6.95
N ALA A 77 13.96 -8.29 -7.23
CA ALA A 77 14.55 -9.55 -7.65
C ALA A 77 15.02 -10.45 -6.48
N ALA A 78 15.16 -9.90 -5.28
CA ALA A 78 15.59 -10.65 -4.10
C ALA A 78 14.49 -11.60 -3.60
N ALA A 79 14.87 -12.81 -3.20
CA ALA A 79 13.96 -13.73 -2.54
C ALA A 79 13.52 -13.22 -1.15
N PRO A 80 12.27 -13.48 -0.72
CA PRO A 80 11.81 -13.11 0.60
C PRO A 80 12.70 -13.64 1.74
N GLY A 81 12.95 -12.80 2.75
CA GLY A 81 13.74 -13.17 3.93
C GLY A 81 15.21 -12.77 3.83
N ALA A 82 16.12 -13.74 3.75
CA ALA A 82 17.56 -13.47 3.93
C ALA A 82 18.17 -12.56 2.85
N GLU A 83 17.72 -12.66 1.59
CA GLU A 83 18.24 -11.82 0.51
C GLU A 83 17.72 -10.38 0.62
N GLU A 84 16.44 -10.18 0.95
CA GLU A 84 15.89 -8.86 1.26
C GLU A 84 16.64 -8.22 2.43
N GLN A 85 16.85 -8.96 3.52
CA GLN A 85 17.55 -8.45 4.69
C GLN A 85 19.00 -8.06 4.35
N ALA A 86 19.70 -8.87 3.55
CA ALA A 86 21.05 -8.53 3.12
C ALA A 86 21.10 -7.24 2.30
N LEU A 87 20.09 -6.96 1.45
CA LEU A 87 20.01 -5.70 0.72
C LEU A 87 19.75 -4.51 1.65
N LEU A 88 18.88 -4.67 2.65
CA LEU A 88 18.60 -3.63 3.64
C LEU A 88 19.85 -3.32 4.49
N ASP A 89 20.57 -4.35 4.90
CA ASP A 89 21.83 -4.23 5.65
C ASP A 89 22.91 -3.54 4.80
N GLU A 90 23.06 -3.92 3.52
CA GLU A 90 23.99 -3.29 2.58
C GLU A 90 23.68 -1.80 2.37
N ALA A 91 22.40 -1.45 2.29
CA ALA A 91 21.92 -0.09 2.14
C ALA A 91 21.91 0.70 3.46
N ALA A 92 22.33 0.07 4.58
CA ALA A 92 22.33 0.64 5.92
C ALA A 92 20.96 1.22 6.34
N VAL A 93 19.88 0.50 5.99
CA VAL A 93 18.54 0.85 6.45
C VAL A 93 18.40 0.44 7.91
N ASP A 94 18.04 1.38 8.78
CA ASP A 94 17.83 1.09 10.19
C ASP A 94 16.60 0.19 10.39
N ALA A 95 16.67 -0.71 11.37
CA ALA A 95 15.56 -1.63 11.68
C ALA A 95 14.24 -0.91 12.01
N ALA A 96 14.30 0.34 12.50
CA ALA A 96 13.11 1.17 12.77
C ALA A 96 12.41 1.66 11.48
N ASP A 97 13.17 1.75 10.40
CA ASP A 97 12.72 2.13 9.06
C ASP A 97 12.43 0.91 8.17
N HIS A 98 12.38 -0.29 8.74
CA HIS A 98 11.86 -1.43 7.99
C HIS A 98 10.37 -1.26 7.72
N TRP A 99 9.96 -1.60 6.50
CA TRP A 99 8.56 -1.65 6.14
C TRP A 99 7.85 -2.75 6.92
N ASP A 100 6.68 -2.41 7.46
CA ASP A 100 5.86 -3.32 8.26
C ASP A 100 4.40 -3.19 7.84
N TRP A 101 3.90 -4.20 7.12
CA TRP A 101 2.52 -4.27 6.66
C TRP A 101 1.51 -4.32 7.80
N GLU A 102 1.85 -4.91 8.96
CA GLU A 102 0.97 -4.94 10.12
C GLU A 102 0.84 -3.54 10.72
N ARG A 103 1.96 -2.83 10.88
CA ARG A 103 1.98 -1.43 11.35
C ARG A 103 1.21 -0.50 10.41
N VAL A 104 1.36 -0.68 9.10
CA VAL A 104 0.66 0.12 8.08
C VAL A 104 -0.84 -0.18 8.06
N ALA A 105 -1.23 -1.45 8.17
CA ALA A 105 -2.63 -1.87 8.21
C ALA A 105 -3.34 -1.49 9.51
N ARG A 106 -2.59 -1.48 10.62
CA ARG A 106 -3.11 -1.27 11.99
C ARG A 106 -2.20 -0.30 12.74
N PRO A 107 -2.27 1.01 12.45
CA PRO A 107 -1.44 2.01 13.14
C PRO A 107 -1.76 2.16 14.64
N TYR A 108 -2.91 1.65 15.09
CA TYR A 108 -3.27 1.54 16.52
C TYR A 108 -2.73 0.26 17.17
N GLY A 109 -2.10 -0.64 16.42
CA GLY A 109 -1.52 -1.89 16.90
C GLY A 109 -2.53 -2.74 17.69
N ARG A 110 -2.16 -3.07 18.93
CA ARG A 110 -2.99 -3.84 19.88
C ARG A 110 -3.88 -2.97 20.77
N ARG A 111 -3.97 -1.67 20.51
CA ARG A 111 -4.78 -0.76 21.35
C ARG A 111 -6.26 -1.11 21.19
N GLU A 112 -6.92 -1.31 22.33
CA GLU A 112 -8.37 -1.37 22.41
C GLU A 112 -8.90 0.03 22.74
N PHE A 113 -9.99 0.42 22.07
CA PHE A 113 -10.63 1.71 22.29
C PHE A 113 -11.83 1.52 23.21
N THR A 114 -11.92 2.35 24.24
CA THR A 114 -13.01 2.27 25.23
C THR A 114 -14.33 2.86 24.74
N GLY A 115 -14.30 3.55 23.59
CA GLY A 115 -15.47 4.13 22.94
C GLY A 115 -15.11 5.03 21.76
N ALA A 116 -16.13 5.62 21.13
CA ALA A 116 -15.96 6.47 19.95
C ALA A 116 -15.10 7.72 20.22
N GLU A 117 -15.20 8.31 21.41
CA GLU A 117 -14.44 9.51 21.79
C GLU A 117 -12.94 9.22 21.96
N ASP A 118 -12.58 8.08 22.56
CA ASP A 118 -11.20 7.61 22.71
C ASP A 118 -10.59 7.29 21.35
N PHE A 119 -11.34 6.61 20.47
CA PHE A 119 -10.93 6.38 19.08
C PHE A 119 -10.73 7.70 18.32
N HIS A 120 -11.67 8.64 18.42
CA HIS A 120 -11.58 9.92 17.74
C HIS A 120 -10.38 10.75 18.22
N SER A 121 -10.13 10.78 19.52
CA SER A 121 -8.99 11.47 20.12
C SER A 121 -7.66 10.90 19.64
N TRP A 122 -7.54 9.57 19.61
CA TRP A 122 -6.38 8.90 19.04
C TRP A 122 -6.21 9.20 17.54
N LEU A 123 -7.29 9.10 16.76
CA LEU A 123 -7.25 9.34 15.32
C LEU A 123 -6.81 10.77 15.00
N LEU A 124 -7.31 11.76 15.73
CA LEU A 124 -6.89 13.15 15.57
C LEU A 124 -5.41 13.34 15.91
N ALA A 125 -4.91 12.69 16.97
CA ALA A 125 -3.48 12.74 17.31
C ALA A 125 -2.62 12.10 16.20
N TYR A 126 -3.05 10.95 15.68
CA TYR A 126 -2.39 10.27 14.57
C TYR A 126 -2.34 11.14 13.30
N LEU A 127 -3.48 11.73 12.90
CA LEU A 127 -3.54 12.60 11.72
C LEU A 127 -2.72 13.90 11.91
N ARG A 128 -2.65 14.45 13.11
CA ARG A 128 -1.80 15.62 13.40
C ARG A 128 -0.32 15.26 13.27
N ALA A 129 0.08 14.09 13.77
CA ALA A 129 1.44 13.60 13.61
C ALA A 129 1.77 13.41 12.13
N ASP A 130 0.87 12.79 11.36
CA ASP A 130 1.04 12.60 9.91
C ASP A 130 1.22 13.94 9.17
N VAL A 131 0.37 14.94 9.46
CA VAL A 131 0.49 16.28 8.89
C VAL A 131 1.78 17.00 9.31
N ALA A 132 2.25 16.80 10.55
CA ALA A 132 3.50 17.38 11.01
C ALA A 132 4.69 16.82 10.24
N HIS A 133 4.77 15.49 10.08
CA HIS A 133 5.80 14.84 9.26
C HIS A 133 5.76 15.34 7.81
N ALA A 134 4.57 15.47 7.22
CA ALA A 134 4.43 16.00 5.87
C ALA A 134 4.96 17.45 5.75
N ARG A 135 4.78 18.29 6.78
CA ARG A 135 5.20 19.71 6.78
C ARG A 135 6.70 19.91 6.98
N GLU A 136 7.42 18.93 7.52
CA GLU A 136 8.88 18.98 7.68
C GLU A 136 9.65 18.87 6.35
N GLY A 137 8.96 18.96 5.20
CA GLY A 137 9.53 18.79 3.86
C GLY A 137 9.27 17.40 3.28
N ASN A 138 8.75 16.47 4.08
CA ASN A 138 8.38 15.12 3.65
C ASN A 138 6.96 15.09 3.04
N VAL A 139 6.56 16.13 2.31
CA VAL A 139 5.26 16.20 1.59
C VAL A 139 5.14 15.03 0.58
N SER A 140 6.26 14.39 0.26
CA SER A 140 6.43 13.15 -0.50
C SER A 140 7.27 12.11 0.26
N GLY A 141 7.01 11.92 1.56
CA GLY A 141 7.78 10.97 2.38
C GLY A 141 7.70 9.52 1.86
N PRO A 142 8.65 8.66 2.22
CA PRO A 142 8.75 7.29 1.68
C PRO A 142 7.46 6.47 1.82
N VAL A 143 6.79 6.58 2.97
CA VAL A 143 5.51 5.91 3.22
C VAL A 143 4.43 6.40 2.25
N LYS A 144 4.33 7.70 2.02
CA LYS A 144 3.33 8.27 1.11
C LYS A 144 3.56 7.81 -0.33
N ALA A 145 4.82 7.74 -0.77
CA ALA A 145 5.18 7.22 -2.08
C ALA A 145 4.73 5.75 -2.25
N ALA A 146 5.01 4.91 -1.26
CA ALA A 146 4.55 3.51 -1.23
C ALA A 146 3.02 3.38 -1.27
N LEU A 147 2.30 4.18 -0.49
CA LEU A 147 0.83 4.14 -0.50
C LEU A 147 0.23 4.65 -1.82
N ASP A 148 0.87 5.60 -2.49
CA ASP A 148 0.47 6.04 -3.83
C ASP A 148 0.67 4.92 -4.87
N VAL A 149 1.72 4.11 -4.76
CA VAL A 149 1.92 2.92 -5.61
C VAL A 149 0.81 1.91 -5.39
N LEU A 150 0.49 1.59 -4.14
CA LEU A 150 -0.61 0.67 -3.83
C LEU A 150 -1.94 1.15 -4.43
N ARG A 151 -2.21 2.46 -4.32
CA ARG A 151 -3.38 3.10 -4.94
C ARG A 151 -3.35 3.01 -6.46
N ASP A 152 -2.18 3.17 -7.07
CA ASP A 152 -2.04 3.17 -8.53
C ASP A 152 -2.19 1.75 -9.10
N LEU A 153 -1.70 0.71 -8.41
CA LEU A 153 -1.81 -0.71 -8.78
C LEU A 153 -3.26 -1.26 -8.84
N ARG A 154 -4.25 -0.50 -8.36
CA ARG A 154 -5.66 -0.95 -8.33
C ARG A 154 -6.20 -1.37 -9.69
N ASN A 155 -5.74 -0.77 -10.78
CA ASN A 155 -6.21 -1.16 -12.12
C ASN A 155 -5.66 -2.53 -12.52
N GLU A 156 -4.39 -2.78 -12.26
CA GLU A 156 -3.68 -4.01 -12.59
C GLU A 156 -4.20 -5.17 -11.75
N ILE A 157 -4.53 -4.92 -10.48
CA ILE A 157 -5.19 -5.90 -9.61
C ILE A 157 -6.55 -6.29 -10.18
N ARG A 158 -7.34 -5.32 -10.67
CA ARG A 158 -8.63 -5.63 -11.33
C ARG A 158 -8.43 -6.49 -12.57
N LEU A 159 -7.39 -6.23 -13.36
CA LEU A 159 -7.07 -7.05 -14.54
C LEU A 159 -6.76 -8.51 -14.18
N VAL A 160 -6.19 -8.78 -13.00
CA VAL A 160 -5.94 -10.16 -12.53
C VAL A 160 -7.22 -10.82 -12.03
N VAL A 161 -8.01 -10.10 -11.23
CA VAL A 161 -9.17 -10.66 -10.53
C VAL A 161 -10.36 -10.90 -11.47
N ASP A 162 -10.56 -10.05 -12.47
CA ASP A 162 -11.70 -10.14 -13.37
C ASP A 162 -11.72 -11.50 -14.12
N HIS A 163 -12.92 -12.02 -14.37
CA HIS A 163 -13.16 -13.29 -15.09
C HIS A 163 -12.68 -14.57 -14.39
N SER A 164 -12.75 -14.64 -13.05
CA SER A 164 -12.31 -15.80 -12.25
C SER A 164 -10.80 -16.08 -12.38
N GLY A 165 -10.00 -15.03 -12.55
CA GLY A 165 -8.54 -15.16 -12.64
C GLY A 165 -7.89 -15.64 -11.34
N ILE A 166 -8.60 -15.47 -10.21
CA ILE A 166 -8.26 -16.08 -8.92
C ILE A 166 -9.32 -17.10 -8.49
N ASP A 167 -8.95 -18.05 -7.63
CA ASP A 167 -9.88 -19.05 -7.13
C ASP A 167 -10.95 -18.42 -6.20
N GLY A 168 -12.08 -19.11 -6.07
CA GLY A 168 -13.24 -18.58 -5.34
C GLY A 168 -13.04 -18.47 -3.82
N ALA A 169 -12.13 -19.23 -3.21
CA ALA A 169 -11.82 -19.10 -1.78
C ALA A 169 -10.93 -17.87 -1.57
N SER A 170 -9.86 -17.74 -2.37
CA SER A 170 -8.97 -16.59 -2.32
C SER A 170 -9.66 -15.27 -2.68
N TYR A 171 -10.64 -15.29 -3.59
CA TYR A 171 -11.49 -14.12 -3.84
C TYR A 171 -12.23 -13.66 -2.57
N ARG A 172 -12.85 -14.59 -1.83
CA ARG A 172 -13.65 -14.26 -0.64
C ARG A 172 -12.76 -13.89 0.54
N ASP A 173 -11.78 -14.71 0.83
CA ASP A 173 -11.04 -14.66 2.09
C ASP A 173 -9.90 -13.63 2.01
N ALA A 174 -9.15 -13.62 0.90
CA ALA A 174 -8.03 -12.72 0.72
C ALA A 174 -8.45 -11.36 0.15
N LEU A 175 -8.93 -11.36 -1.10
CA LEU A 175 -9.24 -10.12 -1.81
C LEU A 175 -10.36 -9.32 -1.13
N HIS A 176 -11.50 -9.97 -0.88
CA HIS A 176 -12.64 -9.31 -0.26
C HIS A 176 -12.49 -9.18 1.26
N GLY A 177 -11.97 -10.23 1.91
CA GLY A 177 -11.90 -10.33 3.37
C GLY A 177 -10.92 -9.38 4.03
N TRP A 178 -9.71 -9.20 3.49
CA TRP A 178 -8.69 -8.36 4.15
C TRP A 178 -8.07 -7.30 3.24
N TYR A 179 -7.78 -7.61 1.97
CA TYR A 179 -7.10 -6.67 1.08
C TYR A 179 -7.99 -5.45 0.74
N THR A 180 -9.26 -5.67 0.41
CA THR A 180 -10.19 -4.57 0.11
C THR A 180 -10.37 -3.60 1.29
N PRO A 181 -10.59 -4.08 2.53
CA PRO A 181 -10.58 -3.23 3.73
C PRO A 181 -9.27 -2.47 3.92
N LEU A 182 -8.12 -3.13 3.78
CA LEU A 182 -6.81 -2.50 3.88
C LEU A 182 -6.65 -1.36 2.86
N ASN A 183 -6.90 -1.65 1.59
CA ASN A 183 -6.76 -0.69 0.51
C ASN A 183 -7.73 0.49 0.66
N ALA A 184 -8.95 0.25 1.16
CA ALA A 184 -9.89 1.33 1.50
C ALA A 184 -9.36 2.22 2.62
N PHE A 185 -8.84 1.61 3.70
CA PHE A 185 -8.22 2.32 4.81
C PHE A 185 -7.05 3.20 4.36
N LEU A 186 -6.14 2.63 3.57
CA LEU A 186 -4.93 3.33 3.10
C LEU A 186 -5.22 4.41 2.05
N SER A 187 -6.32 4.29 1.31
CA SER A 187 -6.69 5.26 0.26
C SER A 187 -7.59 6.39 0.77
N ILE A 188 -8.53 6.09 1.67
CA ILE A 188 -9.65 6.99 2.04
C ILE A 188 -9.64 7.31 3.55
N GLY A 189 -8.88 6.55 4.35
CA GLY A 189 -8.85 6.65 5.80
C GLY A 189 -9.81 5.67 6.50
N PRO A 190 -9.89 5.72 7.84
CA PRO A 190 -10.71 4.78 8.62
C PRO A 190 -12.18 4.81 8.20
N PRO A 191 -12.84 3.63 8.14
CA PRO A 191 -14.26 3.57 7.83
C PRO A 191 -15.06 4.37 8.85
N THR A 192 -16.09 5.08 8.39
CA THR A 192 -17.02 5.74 9.30
C THR A 192 -17.69 4.69 10.20
N PRO A 193 -17.78 4.93 11.51
CA PRO A 193 -18.51 4.03 12.40
C PRO A 193 -19.93 3.88 11.86
N ARG A 194 -20.36 2.65 11.60
CA ARG A 194 -21.77 2.42 11.26
C ARG A 194 -22.58 2.75 12.50
N SER A 195 -23.37 3.82 12.46
CA SER A 195 -24.42 4.05 13.44
C SER A 195 -25.40 2.89 13.30
N ASN A 196 -25.30 1.91 14.21
CA ASN A 196 -26.36 0.94 14.37
C ASN A 196 -27.54 1.66 15.01
N SER A 197 -28.29 2.44 14.23
CA SER A 197 -29.61 2.88 14.63
C SER A 197 -30.44 1.60 14.76
N PRO A 198 -30.95 1.26 15.96
CA PRO A 198 -31.87 0.15 16.07
C PRO A 198 -33.03 0.46 15.13
N ARG A 199 -33.23 -0.41 14.13
CA ARG A 199 -34.46 -0.41 13.35
C ARG A 199 -35.58 -0.60 14.35
N GLY A 200 -36.28 0.48 14.66
CA GLY A 200 -37.60 0.42 15.24
C GLY A 200 -38.42 -0.53 14.39
N SER A 201 -39.04 -1.49 15.05
CA SER A 201 -40.02 -2.40 14.47
C SER A 201 -41.07 -2.64 15.54
N PRO A 202 -42.32 -2.86 15.13
CA PRO A 202 -43.23 -1.94 14.43
C PRO A 202 -44.07 -1.09 15.41
#